data_AF-A0A8T5P4W3-F1
#
_entry.id   AF-A0A8T5P4W3-F1
#
_cell.length_a   1.000
_cell.length_b   1.000
_cell.length_c   1.000
_cell.angle_alpha   90.00
_cell.angle_beta   90.00
_cell.angle_gamma   90.00
#
_symmetry.space_group_name_H-M   'P 1'
#
loop_
_entity.id
_entity.type
_entity.pdbx_description
1 polymer ?
#
loop_
_entity_poly.entity_id
_entity_poly.type
_entity_poly.pdbx_seq_one_letter_code
_entity_poly.pdbx_strand_id
1 'polypeptide(L)' 'MRSLNELSNTELCQKLAEYKLMDKMFRERYGMDFDEFQRKRIVKESGNSFQVEEDYCNWELVLDGIKTIKNVQ' A
#
# COMPACT_ATOMS: atom_id res chain seq x y z
N MET A 1 -22.52 20.28 13.50
CA MET A 1 -21.58 20.44 12.38
C MET A 1 -20.22 19.95 12.87
N ARG A 2 -19.60 18.97 12.20
CA ARG A 2 -18.25 18.49 12.58
C ARG A 2 -17.22 19.57 12.26
N SER A 3 -16.17 19.68 13.06
CA SER A 3 -15.07 20.60 12.76
C SER A 3 -14.23 20.08 11.58
N LEU A 4 -13.49 20.97 10.90
CA LEU A 4 -12.59 20.59 9.79
C LEU A 4 -11.56 19.54 10.23
N ASN A 5 -11.07 19.61 11.47
CA ASN A 5 -10.13 18.63 12.03
C ASN A 5 -10.77 17.24 12.20
N GLU A 6 -12.03 17.18 12.64
CA GLU A 6 -12.75 15.90 12.78
C GLU A 6 -13.04 15.24 11.43
N LEU A 7 -13.33 16.05 10.40
CA LEU A 7 -13.51 15.57 9.03
C LEU A 7 -12.19 15.02 8.47
N SER A 8 -11.11 15.79 8.59
CA SER A 8 -9.77 15.37 8.15
C SER A 8 -9.29 14.09 8.83
N ASN A 9 -9.49 13.96 10.15
CA ASN A 9 -9.13 12.73 10.86
C ASN A 9 -9.92 11.52 10.40
N THR A 10 -11.22 11.68 10.10
CA THR A 10 -12.06 10.59 9.60
C THR A 10 -11.59 10.13 8.23
N GLU A 11 -11.31 11.07 7.33
CA GLU A 11 -10.78 10.80 5.98
C GLU A 11 -9.43 10.09 6.03
N LEU A 12 -8.51 10.54 6.90
CA LEU A 12 -7.21 9.89 7.10
C LEU A 12 -7.36 8.45 7.64
N CYS A 13 -8.30 8.22 8.57
CA CYS A 13 -8.58 6.87 9.07
C CYS A 13 -9.16 5.96 7.98
N GLN A 14 -10.07 6.48 7.15
CA GLN A 14 -10.62 5.75 6.00
C GLN A 14 -9.52 5.39 5.01
N LYS A 15 -8.67 6.35 4.65
CA LYS A 15 -7.55 6.13 3.75
C LYS A 15 -6.55 5.11 4.30
N LEU A 16 -6.24 5.17 5.59
CA LEU A 16 -5.39 4.19 6.25
C LEU A 16 -6.00 2.78 6.20
N ALA A 17 -7.32 2.65 6.35
CA ALA A 17 -8.01 1.37 6.23
C ALA A 17 -7.94 0.81 4.81
N GLU A 18 -8.16 1.65 3.80
CA GLU A 18 -8.00 1.29 2.37
C GLU A 18 -6.59 0.79 2.08
N TYR A 19 -5.56 1.54 2.49
CA TYR A 19 -4.18 1.14 2.26
C TYR A 19 -3.80 -0.15 2.98
N LYS A 20 -4.27 -0.35 4.22
CA LYS A 20 -4.06 -1.63 4.93
C LYS A 20 -4.73 -2.80 4.21
N LEU A 21 -5.91 -2.60 3.63
CA LEU A 21 -6.58 -3.62 2.84
C LEU A 21 -5.79 -3.95 1.57
N MET A 22 -5.29 -2.93 0.86
CA MET A 22 -4.48 -3.12 -0.33
C MET A 22 -3.16 -3.85 -0.03
N ASP A 23 -2.43 -3.47 1.03
CA ASP A 23 -1.22 -4.18 1.47
C ASP A 23 -1.53 -5.66 1.76
N LYS A 24 -2.64 -5.94 2.46
CA LYS A 24 -3.08 -7.31 2.70
C LYS A 24 -3.37 -8.06 1.39
N MET A 25 -4.07 -7.44 0.44
CA MET A 25 -4.38 -8.05 -0.86
C MET A 25 -3.12 -8.39 -1.66
N PHE A 26 -2.11 -7.52 -1.64
CA PHE A 26 -0.83 -7.81 -2.30
C PHE A 26 -0.08 -8.95 -1.61
N ARG A 27 -0.04 -8.97 -0.27
CA ARG A 27 0.55 -10.08 0.49
C ARG A 27 -0.11 -11.42 0.18
N GLU A 28 -1.44 -11.43 0.09
CA GLU A 28 -2.20 -12.64 -0.27
C GLU A 28 -1.93 -13.07 -1.72
N ARG A 29 -1.87 -12.12 -2.66
CA ARG A 29 -1.60 -12.40 -4.09
C ARG A 29 -0.22 -13.01 -4.30
N TYR A 30 0.80 -12.45 -3.65
CA TYR A 30 2.19 -12.86 -3.87
C TYR A 30 2.69 -13.87 -2.84
N GLY A 31 1.93 -14.13 -1.77
CA GLY A 31 2.31 -15.06 -0.71
C GLY A 31 3.54 -14.63 0.09
N MET A 32 3.89 -13.35 0.06
CA MET A 32 5.09 -12.79 0.69
C MET A 32 4.85 -11.32 1.08
N ASP A 33 5.79 -10.71 1.81
CA ASP A 33 5.78 -9.27 2.04
C ASP A 33 6.49 -8.48 0.93
N PHE A 34 6.35 -7.15 0.95
CA PHE A 34 6.92 -6.27 -0.07
C PHE A 34 8.45 -6.33 -0.10
N ASP A 35 9.10 -6.40 1.07
CA ASP A 35 10.55 -6.48 1.14
C ASP A 35 11.06 -7.80 0.52
N GLU A 36 10.38 -8.91 0.75
CA GLU A 36 10.67 -10.19 0.13
C GLU A 36 10.41 -10.18 -1.38
N PHE A 37 9.30 -9.56 -1.81
CA PHE A 37 8.98 -9.33 -3.21
C PHE A 37 10.11 -8.58 -3.93
N GLN A 38 10.64 -7.53 -3.32
CA GLN A 38 11.78 -6.77 -3.82
C GLN A 38 13.06 -7.61 -3.86
N ARG A 39 13.39 -8.31 -2.76
CA ARG A 39 14.60 -9.15 -2.69
C ARG A 39 14.61 -10.25 -3.74
N LYS A 40 13.46 -10.89 -3.99
CA LYS A 40 13.28 -11.93 -5.02
C LYS A 40 13.22 -11.37 -6.44
N ARG A 41 13.14 -10.04 -6.62
CA ARG A 41 13.03 -9.39 -7.94
C ARG A 41 11.86 -9.95 -8.76
N ILE A 42 10.70 -10.13 -8.13
CA ILE A 42 9.53 -10.79 -8.73
C ILE A 42 9.10 -10.16 -10.07
N VAL A 43 9.22 -8.84 -10.23
CA VAL A 43 8.99 -8.17 -11.53
C VAL A 43 9.86 -8.79 -12.63
N LYS A 44 11.16 -8.97 -12.37
CA LYS A 44 12.09 -9.58 -13.33
C LYS A 44 11.80 -11.07 -13.53
N GLU A 45 11.51 -11.81 -12.46
CA GLU A 45 11.16 -13.24 -12.54
C GLU A 45 9.86 -13.49 -13.34
N SER A 46 8.94 -12.53 -13.33
CA SER A 46 7.71 -12.56 -14.14
C SER A 46 7.92 -12.21 -15.62
N GLY A 47 9.17 -12.01 -16.06
CA GLY A 47 9.47 -11.56 -17.43
C GLY A 47 9.19 -10.08 -17.67
N ASN A 48 9.19 -9.25 -16.62
CA ASN A 48 8.76 -7.84 -16.65
C ASN A 48 7.31 -7.70 -17.14
N SER A 49 6.41 -8.51 -16.57
CA SER A 49 4.98 -8.36 -16.82
C SER A 49 4.53 -6.98 -16.36
N PHE A 50 3.86 -6.24 -17.26
CA PHE A 50 3.29 -4.92 -16.96
C PHE A 50 2.41 -4.96 -15.71
N GLN A 51 1.61 -6.01 -15.54
CA GLN A 51 0.74 -6.16 -14.37
C GLN A 51 1.53 -6.29 -13.06
N VAL A 52 2.67 -7.00 -13.08
CA VAL A 52 3.50 -7.19 -11.88
C VAL A 52 4.29 -5.92 -11.55
N GLU A 53 4.68 -5.16 -12.57
CA GLU A 53 5.29 -3.83 -12.40
C GLU A 53 4.28 -2.81 -11.85
N GLU A 54 3.04 -2.82 -12.35
CA GLU A 54 1.95 -2.00 -11.80
C GLU A 54 1.65 -2.37 -10.35
N ASP A 55 1.54 -3.66 -10.03
CA ASP A 55 1.37 -4.14 -8.66
C ASP A 55 2.53 -3.69 -7.76
N TYR A 56 3.78 -3.73 -8.24
CA TYR A 56 4.94 -3.21 -7.51
C TYR A 56 4.78 -1.74 -7.15
N CYS A 57 4.50 -0.90 -8.15
CA CYS A 57 4.40 0.56 -7.96
C CYS A 57 3.22 0.91 -7.03
N ASN A 58 2.09 0.22 -7.19
CA ASN A 58 0.92 0.42 -6.35
C ASN A 58 1.17 -0.01 -4.91
N TRP A 59 1.87 -1.13 -4.70
CA TRP A 59 2.19 -1.60 -3.35
C TRP A 59 3.18 -0.68 -2.63
N GLU A 60 4.21 -0.18 -3.34
CA GLU A 60 5.14 0.82 -2.81
C GLU A 60 4.39 2.10 -2.35
N LEU A 61 3.52 2.63 -3.22
CA LEU A 61 2.69 3.80 -2.91
C LEU A 61 1.79 3.59 -1.70
N VAL A 62 1.19 2.39 -1.58
CA VAL A 62 0.35 2.01 -0.43
C VAL A 62 1.15 2.03 0.87
N LEU A 63 2.36 1.47 0.89
CA LEU A 63 3.21 1.43 2.09
C LEU A 63 3.68 2.83 2.50
N ASP A 64 4.06 3.67 1.54
CA ASP A 64 4.41 5.06 1.78
C ASP A 64 3.22 5.87 2.29
N GLY A 65 2.02 5.62 1.77
CA GLY A 65 0.78 6.21 2.25
C GLY A 65 0.49 5.84 3.70
N ILE A 66 0.63 4.55 4.07
CA ILE A 66 0.48 4.09 5.46
C ILE A 66 1.47 4.79 6.38
N LYS A 67 2.75 4.85 5.97
CA LYS A 67 3.81 5.49 6.75
C LYS A 67 3.53 6.97 6.96
N THR A 68 3.11 7.67 5.89
CA THR A 68 2.81 9.10 5.94
C THR A 68 1.65 9.39 6.89
N ILE A 69 0.53 8.68 6.78
CA ILE A 69 -0.63 8.91 7.64
C ILE A 69 -0.29 8.63 9.10
N LYS A 70 0.45 7.55 9.39
CA LYS A 70 0.87 7.21 10.75
C LYS A 70 1.81 8.25 11.38
N ASN A 71 2.54 9.03 10.59
CA ASN A 71 3.44 10.06 11.08
C ASN A 71 2.74 11.40 11.34
N VAL A 72 1.53 11.59 10.82
CA VAL A 72 0.73 12.82 10.95
C VAL A 72 -0.34 12.68 12.05
N GLN A 73 -0.66 11.45 12.47
CA GLN A 73 -1.48 11.14 13.65
C GLN A 73 -0.64 11.16 14.93
#